data_AF-A0A5E6Q7Q3-F1
#
_entry.id   AF-A0A5E6Q7Q3-F1
#
_cell.length_a   1.000
_cell.length_b   1.000
_cell.length_c   1.000
_cell.angle_alpha   90.00
_cell.angle_beta   90.00
_cell.angle_gamma   90.00
#
_symmetry.space_group_name_H-M   'P 1'
#
loop_
_entity.id
_entity.type
_entity.pdbx_description
1 polymer ?
#
loop_
_entity_poly.entity_id
_entity_poly.type
_entity_poly.pdbx_seq_one_letter_code
_entity_poly.pdbx_strand_id
1 'polypeptide(L)'
;MIDTSLSGVTRPTQLVTVTRASPAQQGNDQQSPSAAEEVTLSAQGLAMSANETRSKQQLEAKFQRIYGPNNFMSKLSAEIGRYGKQAPSLREEPVPATPERLAQSRQVAQYVAGAAKGLRADENPYAHLPRKQAVAIMEDESGIYTQVERYAARAAIHAMDNDWVRRNELLREHEPDLSQDIMRTLNYIDELSELEFMRYPPGYRDFFVSLLNQSQTQGEGFELPKLPSLVDILRQMDESQKAQEPSIQPPD
;
A
#
# COMPACT_ATOMS: atom_id res chain seq x y z
N MET A 1 -58.07 13.80 25.37
CA MET A 1 -58.23 14.04 23.92
C MET A 1 -57.74 15.45 23.61
N ILE A 2 -56.49 15.61 23.16
CA ILE A 2 -56.07 16.61 22.15
C ILE A 2 -54.86 15.99 21.43
N ASP A 3 -54.96 16.03 20.12
CA ASP A 3 -54.18 15.39 19.06
C ASP A 3 -52.79 16.04 18.89
N THR A 4 -51.74 15.25 18.67
CA THR A 4 -50.39 15.76 18.32
C THR A 4 -50.00 15.18 16.97
N SER A 5 -50.30 15.94 15.92
CA SER A 5 -49.98 15.58 14.53
C SER A 5 -48.47 15.71 14.29
N LEU A 6 -47.82 14.56 14.06
CA LEU A 6 -46.47 14.45 13.48
C LEU A 6 -46.55 14.75 11.98
N SER A 7 -46.19 15.98 11.59
CA SER A 7 -45.98 16.33 10.18
C SER A 7 -44.64 15.76 9.70
N GLY A 8 -44.72 14.70 8.90
CA GLY A 8 -43.58 14.10 8.22
C GLY A 8 -42.98 15.05 7.17
N VAL A 9 -41.72 15.43 7.36
CA VAL A 9 -40.93 16.11 6.33
C VAL A 9 -40.48 15.06 5.32
N THR A 10 -41.27 14.86 4.27
CA THR A 10 -40.85 14.10 3.09
C THR A 10 -39.94 15.01 2.26
N ARG A 11 -38.62 14.79 2.35
CA ARG A 11 -37.65 15.42 1.44
C ARG A 11 -37.89 14.85 0.03
N PRO A 12 -38.05 15.69 -1.02
CA PRO A 12 -38.19 15.18 -2.38
C PRO A 12 -36.87 14.57 -2.84
N THR A 13 -36.89 13.28 -3.19
CA THR A 13 -35.81 12.61 -3.92
C THR A 13 -35.70 13.26 -5.30
N GLN A 14 -34.67 14.09 -5.51
CA GLN A 14 -34.39 14.63 -6.83
C GLN A 14 -33.79 13.52 -7.70
N LEU A 15 -34.55 13.07 -8.70
CA LEU A 15 -34.04 12.30 -9.83
C LEU A 15 -33.23 13.25 -10.72
N VAL A 16 -32.02 12.85 -11.09
CA VAL A 16 -31.21 13.57 -12.08
C VAL A 16 -31.09 12.67 -13.30
N THR A 17 -31.73 13.07 -14.40
CA THR A 17 -31.63 12.39 -15.70
C THR A 17 -30.34 12.84 -16.41
N VAL A 18 -29.46 11.91 -16.74
CA VAL A 18 -28.28 12.20 -17.58
C VAL A 18 -28.51 11.64 -18.99
N THR A 19 -28.76 12.51 -19.96
CA THR A 19 -28.89 12.13 -21.38
C THR A 19 -27.51 12.05 -22.01
N ARG A 20 -27.04 10.85 -22.34
CA ARG A 20 -25.83 10.68 -23.18
C ARG A 20 -26.25 10.75 -24.65
N ALA A 21 -25.82 11.78 -25.36
CA ALA A 21 -26.03 11.88 -26.80
C ALA A 21 -25.07 10.93 -27.55
N SER A 22 -25.62 9.93 -28.25
CA SER A 22 -24.87 9.16 -29.27
C SER A 22 -24.84 9.95 -30.59
N PRO A 23 -23.74 9.89 -31.36
CA PRO A 23 -23.58 10.70 -32.57
C PRO A 23 -24.53 10.24 -33.69
N ALA A 24 -25.09 11.22 -34.39
CA ALA A 24 -26.09 11.03 -35.44
C ALA A 24 -25.50 10.28 -36.66
N GLN A 25 -26.19 9.22 -37.10
CA GLN A 25 -26.15 8.74 -38.47
C GLN A 25 -27.52 8.98 -39.12
N GLN A 26 -27.51 9.70 -40.25
CA GLN A 26 -28.68 9.97 -41.07
C GLN A 26 -29.08 8.72 -41.86
N GLY A 27 -30.35 8.32 -41.76
CA GLY A 27 -30.96 7.30 -42.61
C GLY A 27 -32.41 7.04 -42.20
N ASN A 28 -33.34 7.44 -43.06
CA ASN A 28 -34.79 7.22 -42.96
C ASN A 28 -35.14 5.74 -42.72
N ASP A 29 -35.99 5.45 -41.74
CA ASP A 29 -37.30 4.78 -41.94
C ASP A 29 -38.00 4.52 -40.59
N GLN A 30 -39.34 4.52 -40.64
CA GLN A 30 -40.26 4.42 -39.50
C GLN A 30 -40.03 3.14 -38.68
N GLN A 31 -39.59 3.31 -37.42
CA GLN A 31 -39.73 2.30 -36.38
C GLN A 31 -39.92 2.97 -35.02
N SER A 32 -40.88 2.45 -34.26
CA SER A 32 -41.30 2.83 -32.90
C SER A 32 -40.12 3.23 -31.99
N PRO A 33 -40.30 4.15 -31.03
CA PRO A 33 -39.22 4.53 -30.13
C PRO A 33 -38.76 3.29 -29.37
N SER A 34 -37.57 2.79 -29.73
CA SER A 34 -36.82 1.84 -28.94
C SER A 34 -36.64 2.49 -27.57
N ALA A 35 -37.13 1.80 -26.54
CA ALA A 35 -37.04 2.25 -25.16
C ALA A 35 -35.56 2.56 -24.87
N ALA A 36 -35.24 3.85 -24.79
CA ALA A 36 -34.00 4.29 -24.18
C ALA A 36 -34.02 3.74 -22.76
N GLU A 37 -33.11 2.82 -22.45
CA GLU A 37 -32.98 2.23 -21.13
C GLU A 37 -32.49 3.36 -20.19
N GLU A 38 -33.45 4.05 -19.59
CA GLU A 38 -33.20 5.21 -18.74
C GLU A 38 -32.72 4.70 -17.37
N VAL A 39 -31.40 4.52 -17.24
CA VAL A 39 -30.76 4.14 -15.97
C VAL A 39 -30.90 5.32 -15.00
N THR A 40 -31.97 5.32 -14.24
CA THR A 40 -32.22 6.30 -13.18
C THR A 40 -31.36 5.95 -11.97
N LEU A 41 -30.26 6.66 -11.79
CA LEU A 41 -29.46 6.61 -10.56
C LEU A 41 -30.08 7.55 -9.53
N SER A 42 -30.44 7.03 -8.36
CA SER A 42 -30.91 7.86 -7.25
C SER A 42 -29.80 8.80 -6.78
N ALA A 43 -30.15 9.98 -6.25
CA ALA A 43 -29.18 10.91 -5.66
C ALA A 43 -28.31 10.24 -4.57
N GLN A 44 -28.84 9.23 -3.89
CA GLN A 44 -28.11 8.40 -2.92
C GLN A 44 -27.07 7.51 -3.61
N GLY A 45 -27.41 6.87 -4.74
CA GLY A 45 -26.46 6.09 -5.53
C GLY A 45 -25.32 6.94 -6.11
N LEU A 46 -25.62 8.15 -6.57
CA LEU A 46 -24.60 9.11 -7.01
C LEU A 46 -23.68 9.55 -5.87
N ALA A 47 -24.25 9.82 -4.68
CA ALA A 47 -23.46 10.19 -3.51
C ALA A 47 -22.55 9.06 -3.01
N MET A 48 -23.04 7.81 -3.03
CA MET A 48 -22.24 6.63 -2.68
C MET A 48 -21.09 6.43 -3.67
N SER A 49 -21.36 6.48 -4.97
CA SER A 49 -20.33 6.36 -6.02
C SER A 49 -19.29 7.49 -5.96
N ALA A 50 -19.73 8.72 -5.68
CA ALA A 50 -18.81 9.84 -5.48
C ALA A 50 -17.93 9.66 -4.23
N ASN A 51 -18.48 9.11 -3.15
CA ASN A 51 -17.74 8.83 -1.93
C ASN A 51 -16.71 7.70 -2.13
N GLU A 52 -17.08 6.62 -2.82
CA GLU A 52 -16.17 5.54 -3.20
C GLU A 52 -15.01 6.06 -4.07
N THR A 53 -15.32 6.90 -5.06
CA THR A 53 -14.31 7.52 -5.92
C THR A 53 -13.36 8.38 -5.09
N ARG A 54 -13.88 9.19 -4.17
CA ARG A 54 -13.07 10.02 -3.26
C ARG A 54 -12.18 9.17 -2.35
N SER A 55 -12.73 8.09 -1.79
CA SER A 55 -11.97 7.15 -0.95
C SER A 55 -10.80 6.54 -1.73
N LYS A 56 -11.05 6.06 -2.96
CA LYS A 56 -10.01 5.51 -3.83
C LYS A 56 -8.93 6.54 -4.18
N GLN A 57 -9.32 7.78 -4.48
CA GLN A 57 -8.38 8.87 -4.75
C GLN A 57 -7.51 9.21 -3.52
N GLN A 58 -8.10 9.18 -2.31
CA GLN A 58 -7.35 9.41 -1.06
C GLN A 58 -6.34 8.29 -0.80
N LEU A 59 -6.75 7.04 -1.01
CA LEU A 59 -5.89 5.87 -0.89
C LEU A 59 -4.73 5.93 -1.88
N GLU A 60 -5.00 6.21 -3.16
CA GLU A 60 -3.97 6.39 -4.19
C GLU A 60 -3.01 7.54 -3.85
N ALA A 61 -3.53 8.68 -3.40
CA ALA A 61 -2.70 9.80 -2.98
C ALA A 61 -1.80 9.42 -1.80
N LYS A 62 -2.30 8.64 -0.83
CA LYS A 62 -1.51 8.13 0.29
C LYS A 62 -0.45 7.13 -0.17
N PHE A 63 -0.82 6.22 -1.07
CA PHE A 63 0.11 5.28 -1.71
C PHE A 63 1.27 6.01 -2.36
N GLN A 64 1.01 7.04 -3.18
CA GLN A 64 2.07 7.81 -3.83
C GLN A 64 3.00 8.54 -2.85
N ARG A 65 2.50 8.99 -1.69
CA ARG A 65 3.33 9.62 -0.65
C ARG A 65 4.21 8.63 0.11
N ILE A 66 3.79 7.38 0.23
CA ILE A 66 4.47 6.35 1.04
C ILE A 66 5.36 5.43 0.19
N TYR A 67 4.84 4.95 -0.94
CA TYR A 67 5.51 3.98 -1.81
C TYR A 67 5.84 4.52 -3.21
N GLY A 68 5.29 5.67 -3.59
CA GLY A 68 5.57 6.28 -4.90
C GLY A 68 7.03 6.73 -5.06
N PRO A 69 7.44 7.16 -6.27
CA PRO A 69 8.83 7.49 -6.58
C PRO A 69 9.40 8.69 -5.80
N ASN A 70 8.54 9.62 -5.36
CA ASN A 70 8.91 10.81 -4.58
C ASN A 70 8.36 10.74 -3.15
N ASN A 71 8.41 9.55 -2.57
CA ASN A 71 7.87 9.28 -1.23
C ASN A 71 8.67 9.95 -0.11
N PHE A 72 8.19 9.82 1.13
CA PHE A 72 8.84 10.39 2.31
C PHE A 72 10.23 9.80 2.59
N MET A 73 10.46 8.51 2.28
CA MET A 73 11.75 7.85 2.50
C MET A 73 12.83 8.46 1.63
N SER A 74 12.56 8.63 0.33
CA SER A 74 13.53 9.22 -0.60
C SER A 74 13.87 10.66 -0.19
N LYS A 75 12.89 11.42 0.31
CA LYS A 75 13.10 12.78 0.84
C LYS A 75 13.94 12.78 2.11
N LEU A 76 13.63 11.89 3.06
CA LEU A 76 14.37 11.78 4.31
C LEU A 76 15.81 11.32 4.07
N SER A 77 16.02 10.30 3.24
CA SER A 77 17.36 9.83 2.85
C SER A 77 18.17 10.93 2.18
N ALA A 78 17.56 11.72 1.29
CA ALA A 78 18.21 12.87 0.68
C ALA A 78 18.55 13.97 1.70
N GLU A 79 17.64 14.27 2.64
CA GLU A 79 17.88 15.24 3.71
C GLU A 79 19.05 14.81 4.60
N ILE A 80 19.06 13.56 5.05
CA ILE A 80 20.12 12.99 5.87
C ILE A 80 21.43 12.93 5.10
N GLY A 81 21.41 12.54 3.83
CA GLY A 81 22.60 12.57 2.98
C GLY A 81 23.19 13.98 2.84
N ARG A 82 22.34 15.01 2.74
CA ARG A 82 22.76 16.41 2.59
C ARG A 82 23.25 17.05 3.88
N TYR A 83 22.58 16.80 5.01
CA TYR A 83 22.83 17.52 6.26
C TYR A 83 23.44 16.66 7.37
N GLY A 84 23.56 15.35 7.15
CA GLY A 84 24.05 14.40 8.15
C GLY A 84 23.30 14.52 9.47
N LYS A 85 24.05 14.63 10.58
CA LYS A 85 23.51 14.81 11.95
C LYS A 85 22.73 16.11 12.15
N GLN A 86 22.83 17.07 11.23
CA GLN A 86 22.11 18.33 11.30
C GLN A 86 20.75 18.29 10.57
N ALA A 87 20.39 17.14 9.96
CA ALA A 87 19.11 16.96 9.29
C ALA A 87 17.93 17.31 10.24
N PRO A 88 17.03 18.22 9.84
CA PRO A 88 15.85 18.60 10.61
C PRO A 88 15.02 17.42 11.10
N SER A 89 14.81 16.38 10.28
CA SER A 89 14.03 15.19 10.65
C SER A 89 14.63 14.39 11.81
N LEU A 90 15.94 14.47 12.05
CA LEU A 90 16.58 13.85 13.23
C LEU A 90 16.25 14.58 14.54
N ARG A 91 15.63 15.76 14.46
CA ARG A 91 15.24 16.60 15.61
C ARG A 91 13.72 16.78 15.71
N GLU A 92 12.96 16.09 14.86
CA GLU A 92 11.51 16.08 14.92
C GLU A 92 11.05 15.51 16.26
N GLU A 93 10.04 16.13 16.87
CA GLU A 93 9.46 15.66 18.13
C GLU A 93 8.09 15.02 17.85
N PRO A 94 7.78 13.86 18.45
CA PRO A 94 6.49 13.20 18.28
C PRO A 94 5.37 14.02 18.93
N VAL A 95 4.14 13.86 18.42
CA VAL A 95 2.94 14.49 18.98
C VAL A 95 1.99 13.40 19.51
N PRO A 96 1.79 13.26 20.83
CA PRO A 96 2.28 14.12 21.91
C PRO A 96 3.75 13.87 22.31
N ALA A 97 4.42 14.92 22.75
CA ALA A 97 5.82 14.90 23.19
C ALA A 97 5.94 14.52 24.68
N THR A 98 5.39 13.37 25.09
CA THR A 98 5.59 12.86 26.46
C THR A 98 7.06 12.44 26.66
N PRO A 99 7.58 12.42 27.90
CA PRO A 99 8.96 12.02 28.17
C PRO A 99 9.32 10.64 27.56
N GLU A 100 8.40 9.68 27.63
CA GLU A 100 8.57 8.33 27.10
C GLU A 100 8.65 8.33 25.58
N ARG A 101 7.75 9.06 24.90
CA ARG A 101 7.75 9.17 23.44
C ARG A 101 8.96 9.93 22.91
N LEU A 102 9.37 10.99 23.60
CA LEU A 102 10.61 11.71 23.29
C LEU A 102 11.85 10.82 23.43
N ALA A 103 11.93 10.02 24.51
CA ALA A 103 13.03 9.10 24.71
C ALA A 103 13.10 8.04 23.60
N GLN A 104 11.96 7.43 23.25
CA GLN A 104 11.87 6.44 22.18
C GLN A 104 12.23 7.04 20.81
N SER A 105 11.65 8.20 20.45
CA SER A 105 11.93 8.87 19.18
C SER A 105 13.42 9.25 19.06
N ARG A 106 14.05 9.72 20.14
CA ARG A 106 15.48 10.03 20.17
C ARG A 106 16.37 8.79 19.98
N GLN A 107 16.00 7.66 20.58
CA GLN A 107 16.70 6.39 20.37
C GLN A 107 16.64 5.98 18.88
N VAL A 108 15.47 6.13 18.27
CA VAL A 108 15.31 5.82 16.84
C VAL A 108 16.08 6.81 15.95
N ALA A 109 16.07 8.10 16.28
CA ALA A 109 16.88 9.10 15.57
C ALA A 109 18.39 8.78 15.64
N GLN A 110 18.88 8.27 16.78
CA GLN A 110 20.27 7.83 16.91
C GLN A 110 20.59 6.65 15.99
N TYR A 111 19.72 5.64 15.94
CA TYR A 111 19.83 4.52 15.00
C TYR A 111 19.90 5.01 13.54
N VAL A 112 18.98 5.88 13.13
CA VAL A 112 18.92 6.41 11.75
C VAL A 112 20.16 7.25 11.43
N ALA A 113 20.64 8.06 12.37
CA ALA A 113 21.88 8.84 12.20
C ALA A 113 23.14 7.96 12.12
N GLY A 114 23.16 6.80 12.79
CA GLY A 114 24.24 5.82 12.73
C GLY A 114 24.27 5.09 11.38
N ALA A 115 23.10 4.69 10.87
CA ALA A 115 22.96 4.06 9.56
C ALA A 115 23.53 4.93 8.42
N ALA A 116 23.32 6.25 8.49
CA ALA A 116 23.83 7.22 7.53
C ALA A 116 25.37 7.35 7.46
N LYS A 117 26.10 6.69 8.36
CA LYS A 117 27.57 6.67 8.38
C LYS A 117 28.17 5.32 8.01
N GLY A 118 27.35 4.35 7.60
CA GLY A 118 27.79 2.95 7.50
C GLY A 118 28.11 2.31 8.85
N LEU A 119 27.80 3.00 9.97
CA LEU A 119 28.01 2.55 11.34
C LEU A 119 26.73 1.89 11.87
N ARG A 120 26.23 0.85 11.17
CA ARG A 120 25.08 0.03 11.60
C ARG A 120 25.45 -0.86 12.81
N ALA A 121 25.99 -0.26 13.87
CA ALA A 121 26.39 -0.97 15.08
C ALA A 121 25.19 -1.30 15.98
N ASP A 122 24.14 -0.47 15.93
CA ASP A 122 22.93 -0.65 16.74
C ASP A 122 21.82 -1.35 15.96
N GLU A 123 21.16 -2.31 16.60
CA GLU A 123 19.99 -3.00 16.06
C GLU A 123 18.83 -2.02 15.84
N ASN A 124 18.05 -2.24 14.77
CA ASN A 124 16.88 -1.42 14.51
C ASN A 124 15.88 -1.54 15.68
N PRO A 125 15.49 -0.43 16.34
CA PRO A 125 14.59 -0.48 17.49
C PRO A 125 13.22 -1.12 17.22
N TYR A 126 12.84 -1.27 15.95
CA TYR A 126 11.60 -1.91 15.54
C TYR A 126 11.79 -3.30 14.91
N ALA A 127 13.00 -3.87 14.95
CA ALA A 127 13.29 -5.20 14.37
C ALA A 127 12.42 -6.33 14.96
N HIS A 128 12.04 -6.20 16.23
CA HIS A 128 11.24 -7.19 16.95
C HIS A 128 9.73 -7.06 16.74
N LEU A 129 9.27 -5.99 16.07
CA LEU A 129 7.84 -5.78 15.85
C LEU A 129 7.32 -6.74 14.78
N PRO A 130 6.08 -7.25 14.91
CA PRO A 130 5.44 -7.95 13.80
C PRO A 130 5.13 -6.98 12.65
N ARG A 131 5.07 -7.50 11.41
CA ARG A 131 4.83 -6.70 10.19
C ARG A 131 3.69 -5.70 10.35
N LYS A 132 2.53 -6.15 10.81
CA LYS A 132 1.34 -5.31 11.00
C LYS A 132 1.59 -4.08 11.87
N GLN A 133 2.39 -4.20 12.93
CA GLN A 133 2.73 -3.07 13.81
C GLN A 133 3.74 -2.14 13.15
N ALA A 134 4.78 -2.69 12.49
CA ALA A 134 5.75 -1.88 11.77
C ALA A 134 5.09 -1.10 10.62
N VAL A 135 4.16 -1.72 9.88
CA VAL A 135 3.41 -1.07 8.80
C VAL A 135 2.51 0.02 9.34
N ALA A 136 1.82 -0.22 10.46
CA ALA A 136 1.01 0.79 11.11
C ALA A 136 1.83 2.04 11.49
N ILE A 137 3.07 1.87 11.99
CA ILE A 137 3.99 2.98 12.27
C ILE A 137 4.38 3.68 10.97
N MET A 138 4.85 2.92 9.97
CA MET A 138 5.36 3.46 8.72
C MET A 138 4.31 4.25 7.91
N GLU A 139 3.06 3.81 7.94
CA GLU A 139 1.95 4.41 7.22
C GLU A 139 1.18 5.47 8.03
N ASP A 140 1.59 5.74 9.27
CA ASP A 140 1.01 6.79 10.11
C ASP A 140 1.49 8.18 9.64
N GLU A 141 0.54 9.01 9.21
CA GLU A 141 0.78 10.41 8.85
C GLU A 141 0.14 11.38 9.87
N SER A 142 -0.22 10.89 11.07
CA SER A 142 -0.93 11.67 12.09
C SER A 142 -0.01 12.58 12.91
N GLY A 143 1.30 12.30 12.93
CA GLY A 143 2.30 12.98 13.75
C GLY A 143 2.62 12.27 15.08
N ILE A 144 1.96 11.14 15.37
CA ILE A 144 2.29 10.29 16.53
C ILE A 144 3.71 9.71 16.40
N TYR A 145 4.10 9.36 15.17
CA TYR A 145 5.42 8.88 14.82
C TYR A 145 6.14 9.89 13.93
N THR A 146 7.37 10.19 14.32
CA THR A 146 8.27 11.08 13.57
C THR A 146 8.73 10.43 12.25
N GLN A 147 9.25 11.22 11.30
CA GLN A 147 9.74 10.68 10.03
C GLN A 147 10.83 9.62 10.20
N VAL A 148 11.71 9.78 11.20
CA VAL A 148 12.78 8.81 11.51
C VAL A 148 12.24 7.51 12.11
N GLU A 149 11.14 7.56 12.86
CA GLU A 149 10.46 6.36 13.35
C GLU A 149 9.80 5.60 12.20
N ARG A 150 9.13 6.33 11.30
CA ARG A 150 8.56 5.74 10.09
C ARG A 150 9.62 5.10 9.20
N TYR A 151 10.81 5.71 9.10
CA TYR A 151 11.96 5.15 8.40
C TYR A 151 12.46 3.86 9.04
N ALA A 152 12.68 3.86 10.36
CA ALA A 152 13.13 2.66 11.06
C ALA A 152 12.11 1.52 10.92
N ALA A 153 10.81 1.82 10.96
CA ALA A 153 9.77 0.82 10.73
C ALA A 153 9.81 0.27 9.29
N ARG A 154 10.03 1.12 8.28
CA ARG A 154 10.25 0.68 6.89
C ARG A 154 11.46 -0.23 6.76
N ALA A 155 12.56 0.10 7.43
CA ALA A 155 13.77 -0.70 7.43
C ALA A 155 13.55 -2.07 8.09
N ALA A 156 12.72 -2.16 9.13
CA ALA A 156 12.34 -3.43 9.74
C ALA A 156 11.50 -4.29 8.78
N ILE A 157 10.51 -3.69 8.10
CA ILE A 157 9.71 -4.37 7.07
C ILE A 157 10.60 -4.87 5.93
N HIS A 158 11.57 -4.06 5.50
CA HIS A 158 12.52 -4.43 4.46
C HIS A 158 13.37 -5.65 4.86
N ALA A 159 13.83 -5.70 6.11
CA ALA A 159 14.54 -6.87 6.63
C ALA A 159 13.65 -8.13 6.61
N MET A 160 12.38 -8.01 6.99
CA MET A 160 11.41 -9.12 6.91
C MET A 160 11.20 -9.60 5.47
N ASP A 161 11.08 -8.68 4.50
CA ASP A 161 10.93 -9.01 3.08
C ASP A 161 12.17 -9.78 2.58
N ASN A 162 13.38 -9.31 2.91
CA ASN A 162 14.63 -9.96 2.55
C ASN A 162 14.82 -11.34 3.20
N ASP A 163 14.41 -11.49 4.47
CA ASP A 163 14.43 -12.78 5.15
C ASP A 163 13.37 -13.75 4.60
N TRP A 164 12.23 -13.23 4.14
CA TRP A 164 11.24 -14.03 3.42
C TRP A 164 11.80 -14.51 2.07
N VAL A 165 12.38 -13.62 1.27
CA VAL A 165 13.01 -13.94 -0.03
C VAL A 165 14.06 -15.03 0.16
N ARG A 166 15.04 -14.82 1.04
CA ARG A 166 16.13 -15.77 1.30
C ARG A 166 15.61 -17.15 1.68
N ARG A 167 14.60 -17.22 2.56
CA ARG A 167 14.02 -18.50 2.98
C ARG A 167 13.30 -19.20 1.83
N ASN A 168 12.52 -18.46 1.03
CA ASN A 168 11.72 -19.06 -0.04
C ASN A 168 12.55 -19.45 -1.27
N GLU A 169 13.63 -18.74 -1.58
CA GLU A 169 14.60 -19.16 -2.60
C GLU A 169 15.18 -20.54 -2.27
N LEU A 170 15.67 -20.72 -1.04
CA LEU A 170 16.21 -22.00 -0.58
C LEU A 170 15.17 -23.13 -0.61
N LEU A 171 13.92 -22.84 -0.25
CA LEU A 171 12.85 -23.83 -0.31
C LEU A 171 12.50 -24.22 -1.75
N ARG A 172 12.42 -23.25 -2.67
CA ARG A 172 12.09 -23.51 -4.09
C ARG A 172 13.12 -24.38 -4.80
N GLU A 173 14.38 -24.35 -4.36
CA GLU A 173 15.42 -25.25 -4.89
C GLU A 173 15.23 -26.71 -4.48
N HIS A 174 14.49 -26.97 -3.39
CA HIS A 174 14.43 -28.29 -2.75
C HIS A 174 13.00 -28.84 -2.59
N GLU A 175 11.97 -28.04 -2.88
CA GLU A 175 10.57 -28.44 -2.80
C GLU A 175 9.99 -28.73 -4.20
N PRO A 176 9.63 -30.00 -4.48
CA PRO A 176 9.01 -30.37 -5.75
C PRO A 176 7.51 -29.97 -5.82
N ASP A 177 6.88 -29.65 -4.69
CA ASP A 177 5.45 -29.29 -4.62
C ASP A 177 5.24 -27.77 -4.74
N LEU A 178 4.76 -27.36 -5.91
CA LEU A 178 4.40 -25.98 -6.21
C LEU A 178 3.31 -25.42 -5.27
N SER A 179 2.43 -26.27 -4.73
CA SER A 179 1.32 -25.84 -3.87
C SER A 179 1.82 -25.19 -2.58
N GLN A 180 2.96 -25.66 -2.03
CA GLN A 180 3.58 -25.06 -0.84
C GLN A 180 4.08 -23.64 -1.11
N ASP A 181 4.70 -23.41 -2.27
CA ASP A 181 5.17 -22.08 -2.69
C ASP A 181 4.00 -21.10 -2.89
N ILE A 182 2.92 -21.58 -3.50
CA ILE A 182 1.69 -20.81 -3.68
C ILE A 182 1.08 -20.44 -2.32
N MET A 183 0.98 -21.39 -1.39
CA MET A 183 0.43 -21.14 -0.06
C MET A 183 1.27 -20.14 0.74
N ARG A 184 2.60 -20.23 0.68
CA ARG A 184 3.49 -19.24 1.32
C ARG A 184 3.32 -17.85 0.73
N THR A 185 3.15 -17.76 -0.60
CA THR A 185 2.90 -16.49 -1.28
C THR A 185 1.56 -15.89 -0.87
N LEU A 186 0.49 -16.70 -0.79
CA LEU A 186 -0.82 -16.26 -0.32
C LEU A 186 -0.77 -15.77 1.13
N ASN A 187 -0.10 -16.51 2.02
CA ASN A 187 0.08 -16.10 3.42
C ASN A 187 0.81 -14.76 3.52
N TYR A 188 1.85 -14.54 2.72
CA TYR A 188 2.55 -13.26 2.67
C TYR A 188 1.61 -12.13 2.23
N ILE A 189 0.85 -12.34 1.15
CA ILE A 189 -0.10 -11.36 0.62
C ILE A 189 -1.19 -11.01 1.65
N ASP A 190 -1.70 -12.02 2.37
CA ASP A 190 -2.75 -11.85 3.37
C ASP A 190 -2.29 -11.08 4.62
N GLU A 191 -0.98 -10.93 4.83
CA GLU A 191 -0.40 -10.10 5.90
C GLU A 191 -0.20 -8.63 5.53
N LEU A 192 -0.37 -8.27 4.25
CA LEU A 192 -0.12 -6.91 3.76
C LEU A 192 -1.23 -5.94 4.16
N SER A 193 -0.87 -4.68 4.42
CA SER A 193 -1.87 -3.60 4.42
C SER A 193 -2.44 -3.38 3.02
N GLU A 194 -3.57 -2.67 2.94
CA GLU A 194 -4.16 -2.28 1.66
C GLU A 194 -3.17 -1.48 0.79
N LEU A 195 -2.44 -0.54 1.40
CA LEU A 195 -1.44 0.28 0.69
C LEU A 195 -0.21 -0.54 0.28
N GLU A 196 0.22 -1.49 1.11
CA GLU A 196 1.29 -2.40 0.75
C GLU A 196 0.92 -3.27 -0.45
N PHE A 197 -0.30 -3.77 -0.48
CA PHE A 197 -0.79 -4.64 -1.55
C PHE A 197 -0.93 -3.91 -2.89
N MET A 198 -1.14 -2.59 -2.88
CA MET A 198 -1.15 -1.78 -4.11
C MET A 198 0.18 -1.75 -4.87
N ARG A 199 1.28 -2.19 -4.25
CA ARG A 199 2.59 -2.32 -4.93
C ARG A 199 2.67 -3.51 -5.89
N TYR A 200 1.72 -4.43 -5.82
CA TYR A 200 1.70 -5.67 -6.60
C TYR A 200 0.77 -5.52 -7.81
N PRO A 201 0.95 -6.36 -8.87
CA PRO A 201 0.08 -6.32 -10.03
C PRO A 201 -1.42 -6.43 -9.69
N PRO A 202 -2.32 -5.78 -10.44
CA PRO A 202 -3.76 -5.96 -10.26
C PRO A 202 -4.15 -7.45 -10.34
N GLY A 203 -4.95 -7.94 -9.38
CA GLY A 203 -5.39 -9.33 -9.33
C GLY A 203 -4.33 -10.33 -8.83
N TYR A 204 -3.20 -9.86 -8.26
CA TYR A 204 -2.10 -10.74 -7.84
C TYR A 204 -2.53 -11.85 -6.86
N ARG A 205 -3.38 -11.53 -5.89
CA ARG A 205 -3.91 -12.54 -4.95
C ARG A 205 -4.80 -13.56 -5.66
N ASP A 206 -5.76 -13.08 -6.46
CA ASP A 206 -6.72 -13.93 -7.18
C ASP A 206 -6.02 -14.87 -8.15
N PHE A 207 -4.92 -14.41 -8.72
CA PHE A 207 -4.03 -15.22 -9.52
C PHE A 207 -3.49 -16.43 -8.74
N PHE A 208 -2.89 -16.23 -7.56
CA PHE A 208 -2.37 -17.33 -6.75
C PHE A 208 -3.47 -18.23 -6.19
N VAL A 209 -4.66 -17.71 -5.88
CA VAL A 209 -5.81 -18.54 -5.52
C VAL A 209 -6.21 -19.44 -6.69
N SER A 210 -6.29 -18.88 -7.89
CA SER A 210 -6.60 -19.65 -9.10
C SER A 210 -5.52 -20.69 -9.40
N LEU A 211 -4.27 -20.35 -9.12
CA LEU A 211 -3.12 -21.23 -9.28
C LEU A 211 -3.17 -22.41 -8.30
N LEU A 212 -3.51 -22.15 -7.03
CA LEU A 212 -3.67 -23.18 -6.01
C LEU A 212 -4.79 -24.16 -6.35
N ASN A 213 -5.93 -23.64 -6.84
CA ASN A 213 -7.04 -24.50 -7.26
C ASN A 213 -6.67 -25.36 -8.48
N GLN A 214 -5.85 -24.83 -9.38
CA GLN A 214 -5.35 -25.57 -10.55
C GLN A 214 -4.33 -26.66 -10.15
N SER A 215 -3.39 -26.36 -9.24
CA SER A 215 -2.41 -27.35 -8.76
C SER A 215 -3.08 -28.52 -8.02
N GLN A 216 -4.23 -28.28 -7.40
CA GLN A 216 -5.03 -29.32 -6.74
C GLN A 216 -5.83 -30.19 -7.72
N THR A 217 -6.06 -29.73 -8.95
CA THR A 217 -6.93 -30.40 -9.94
C THR A 217 -6.19 -31.03 -11.11
N GLN A 218 -4.96 -30.59 -11.40
CA GLN A 218 -4.13 -31.13 -12.48
C GLN A 218 -2.86 -31.80 -11.94
N GLY A 219 -2.55 -33.00 -12.44
CA GLY A 219 -1.28 -33.70 -12.18
C GLY A 219 -0.12 -33.17 -13.04
N GLU A 220 1.09 -33.70 -12.80
CA GLU A 220 2.40 -33.28 -13.37
C GLU A 220 2.32 -32.68 -14.79
N GLY A 221 2.87 -31.47 -14.97
CA GLY A 221 2.91 -30.75 -16.26
C GLY A 221 2.33 -29.34 -16.26
N PHE A 222 1.98 -28.80 -15.10
CA PHE A 222 1.42 -27.46 -14.97
C PHE A 222 2.49 -26.36 -15.18
N GLU A 223 2.37 -25.58 -16.26
CA GLU A 223 3.24 -24.42 -16.50
C GLU A 223 2.80 -23.20 -15.68
N LEU A 224 3.77 -22.57 -15.01
CA LEU A 224 3.54 -21.33 -14.26
C LEU A 224 3.12 -20.19 -15.21
N PRO A 225 2.02 -19.47 -14.91
CA PRO A 225 1.59 -18.36 -15.75
C PRO A 225 2.47 -17.11 -15.65
N LYS A 226 2.19 -16.14 -16.51
CA LYS A 226 3.05 -14.98 -16.86
C LYS A 226 3.21 -13.86 -15.81
N LEU A 227 2.69 -13.97 -14.58
CA LEU A 227 2.94 -12.94 -13.56
C LEU A 227 4.32 -13.16 -12.89
N PRO A 228 5.05 -12.07 -12.55
CA PRO A 228 6.32 -12.20 -11.86
C PRO A 228 6.13 -12.87 -10.50
N SER A 229 7.09 -13.69 -10.07
CA SER A 229 7.00 -14.34 -8.76
C SER A 229 7.19 -13.33 -7.63
N LEU A 230 6.68 -13.65 -6.43
CA LEU A 230 6.81 -12.74 -5.28
C LEU A 230 8.28 -12.48 -4.93
N VAL A 231 9.14 -13.50 -5.07
CA VAL A 231 10.60 -13.38 -4.92
C VAL A 231 11.16 -12.33 -5.88
N ASP A 232 10.81 -12.39 -7.17
CA ASP A 232 11.32 -11.46 -8.17
C ASP A 232 10.87 -10.02 -7.90
N ILE A 233 9.59 -9.85 -7.54
CA ILE A 233 9.02 -8.55 -7.18
C ILE A 233 9.75 -7.95 -5.98
N LEU A 234 9.92 -8.72 -4.90
CA LEU A 234 10.58 -8.24 -3.68
C LEU A 234 12.06 -7.93 -3.93
N ARG A 235 12.76 -8.73 -4.75
CA ARG A 235 14.13 -8.46 -5.16
C ARG A 235 14.24 -7.16 -5.94
N GLN A 236 13.36 -6.94 -6.91
CA GLN A 236 13.31 -5.70 -7.68
C GLN A 236 13.03 -4.48 -6.77
N MET A 237 12.18 -4.65 -5.75
CA MET A 237 11.94 -3.61 -4.75
C MET A 237 13.20 -3.31 -3.93
N ASP A 238 13.90 -4.32 -3.41
CA ASP A 238 15.16 -4.15 -2.67
C ASP A 238 16.23 -3.44 -3.53
N GLU A 239 16.39 -3.85 -4.79
CA GLU A 239 17.30 -3.21 -5.75
C GLU A 239 16.93 -1.74 -5.99
N SER A 240 15.64 -1.46 -6.21
CA SER A 240 15.14 -0.11 -6.42
C SER A 240 15.32 0.78 -5.20
N GLN A 241 15.28 0.20 -3.99
CA GLN A 241 15.53 0.92 -2.75
C GLN A 241 17.00 1.22 -2.54
N LYS A 242 17.89 0.23 -2.76
CA LYS A 242 19.35 0.43 -2.72
C LYS A 242 19.82 1.50 -3.70
N ALA A 243 19.20 1.60 -4.87
CA ALA A 243 19.49 2.65 -5.84
C ALA A 243 19.06 4.06 -5.39
N GLN A 244 18.10 4.16 -4.45
CA GLN A 244 17.60 5.43 -3.91
C GLN A 244 18.31 5.86 -2.62
N GLU A 245 18.99 4.95 -1.92
CA GLU A 245 19.84 5.30 -0.78
C GLU A 245 21.11 6.02 -1.31
N PRO A 246 21.49 7.19 -0.77
CA PRO A 246 22.71 7.86 -1.18
C PRO A 246 23.91 6.95 -0.91
N SER A 247 24.77 6.77 -1.92
CA SER A 247 26.05 6.08 -1.75
C SER A 247 26.90 6.87 -0.76
N ILE A 248 26.97 6.40 0.49
CA ILE A 248 27.87 6.96 1.50
C ILE A 248 29.26 6.39 1.16
N GLN A 249 29.93 6.98 0.19
CA GLN A 249 31.38 6.80 0.09
C GLN A 249 32.00 7.44 1.34
N PRO A 250 32.86 6.72 2.08
CA PRO A 250 33.61 7.34 3.16
C PRO A 250 34.45 8.49 2.58
N PRO A 251 34.61 9.61 3.30
CA PRO A 251 35.52 10.66 2.87
C PRO A 251 36.95 10.10 2.84
N ASP A 252 37.66 10.35 1.74
CA ASP A 252 39.11 10.12 1.59
C ASP A 252 39.92 10.91 2.63
#